data_AF-A0A1G5CU47-F1
#
_entry.id   AF-A0A1G5CU47-F1
#
_cell.length_a   1.000
_cell.length_b   1.000
_cell.length_c   1.000
_cell.angle_alpha   90.00
_cell.angle_beta   90.00
_cell.angle_gamma   90.00
#
_symmetry.space_group_name_H-M   'P 1'
#
loop_
_entity.id
_entity.type
_entity.pdbx_description
1 polymer ?
#
loop_
_entity_poly.entity_id
_entity_poly.type
_entity_poly.pdbx_seq_one_letter_code
_entity_poly.pdbx_strand_id
1 'polypeptide(L)'
;MDNIGNKEGIREIIEKYRADVTEMTRYLGWLESKRSESLSSSYDPADGRGETITFPVYDGTLMNFVRSAEKTGLIDRNYVYTYKKYRILTVADELRFIENAQITDMKTLADILSSYIVRGRTKGVVWPEGVNNGVYYAVISKMKELIEFWTMPFGQGK
;
A
#
# COMPACT_ATOMS: atom_id res chain seq x y z
N MET A 1 -2.81 -25.75 25.09
CA MET A 1 -1.78 -24.71 25.26
C MET A 1 -1.41 -24.21 23.86
N ASP A 2 -0.70 -23.08 23.70
CA ASP A 2 -0.33 -22.43 22.41
C ASP A 2 -1.26 -21.33 21.82
N ASN A 3 -1.78 -20.42 22.66
CA ASN A 3 -2.30 -19.12 22.18
C ASN A 3 -1.41 -17.94 22.64
N ILE A 4 -0.51 -18.16 23.60
CA ILE A 4 0.33 -17.09 24.18
C ILE A 4 1.47 -16.69 23.22
N GLY A 5 2.13 -17.67 22.58
CA GLY A 5 3.21 -17.40 21.60
C GLY A 5 2.76 -16.65 20.35
N ASN A 6 1.51 -16.84 19.91
CA ASN A 6 0.96 -16.09 18.77
C ASN A 6 0.67 -14.62 19.15
N LYS A 7 0.19 -14.37 20.37
CA LYS A 7 -0.09 -13.00 20.84
C LYS A 7 1.17 -12.17 21.05
N GLU A 8 2.26 -12.77 21.53
CA GLU A 8 3.54 -12.06 21.67
C GLU A 8 4.13 -11.70 20.30
N GLY A 9 4.10 -12.62 19.33
CA GLY A 9 4.53 -12.32 17.96
C GLY A 9 3.67 -11.25 17.26
N ILE A 10 2.36 -11.26 17.47
CA ILE A 10 1.46 -10.21 16.93
C ILE A 10 1.77 -8.84 17.53
N ARG A 11 2.03 -8.78 18.85
CA ARG A 11 2.42 -7.52 19.52
C ARG A 11 3.74 -6.97 18.97
N GLU A 12 4.72 -7.84 18.75
CA GLU A 12 6.01 -7.46 18.15
C GLU A 12 5.82 -6.90 16.73
N ILE A 13 4.99 -7.55 15.91
CA ILE A 13 4.65 -7.06 14.57
C ILE A 13 3.99 -5.68 14.66
N ILE A 14 2.99 -5.50 15.54
CA ILE A 14 2.31 -4.21 15.69
C ILE A 14 3.31 -3.14 16.11
N GLU A 15 4.13 -3.38 17.12
CA GLU A 15 5.10 -2.40 17.61
C GLU A 15 6.09 -2.00 16.51
N LYS A 16 6.53 -2.97 15.70
CA LYS A 16 7.44 -2.73 14.57
C LYS A 16 6.84 -1.83 13.49
N TYR A 17 5.57 -2.03 13.14
CA TYR A 17 4.97 -1.39 11.96
C TYR A 17 4.07 -0.18 12.29
N ARG A 18 3.57 -0.06 13.53
CA ARG A 18 2.55 0.93 13.91
C ARG A 18 2.98 2.37 13.65
N ALA A 19 4.19 2.75 14.08
CA ALA A 19 4.67 4.12 13.92
C ALA A 19 4.77 4.51 12.44
N ASP A 20 5.39 3.65 11.63
CA ASP A 20 5.57 3.87 10.20
C ASP A 20 4.23 3.91 9.45
N VAL A 21 3.33 2.98 9.74
CA VAL A 21 2.00 2.95 9.11
C VAL A 21 1.22 4.20 9.48
N THR A 22 1.27 4.63 10.75
CA THR A 22 0.61 5.86 11.22
C THR A 22 1.09 7.08 10.43
N GLU A 23 2.40 7.21 10.20
CA GLU A 23 2.95 8.28 9.36
C GLU A 23 2.44 8.21 7.92
N MET A 24 2.25 7.01 7.36
CA MET A 24 1.71 6.86 6.01
C MET A 24 0.19 7.14 5.94
N THR A 25 -0.57 6.91 7.01
CA THR A 25 -2.03 7.08 7.01
C THR A 25 -2.49 8.49 6.70
N ARG A 26 -1.67 9.52 6.98
CA ARG A 26 -1.97 10.93 6.66
C ARG A 26 -2.20 11.18 5.16
N TYR A 27 -1.68 10.31 4.30
CA TYR A 27 -1.81 10.41 2.85
C TYR A 27 -3.03 9.64 2.32
N LEU A 28 -3.75 8.87 3.15
CA LEU A 28 -4.88 8.04 2.70
C LEU A 28 -5.98 8.85 2.02
N GLY A 29 -6.39 9.99 2.60
CA GLY A 29 -7.44 10.83 2.00
C GLY A 29 -7.06 11.37 0.62
N TRP A 30 -5.78 11.73 0.43
CA TRP A 30 -5.27 12.15 -0.88
C TRP A 30 -5.20 10.98 -1.87
N LEU A 31 -4.71 9.81 -1.42
CA LEU A 31 -4.65 8.59 -2.24
C LEU A 31 -6.04 8.13 -2.69
N GLU A 32 -7.04 8.22 -1.81
CA GLU A 32 -8.43 7.89 -2.12
C GLU A 32 -9.04 8.83 -3.16
N SER A 33 -8.82 10.15 -2.98
CA SER A 33 -9.28 11.16 -3.93
C SER A 33 -8.72 10.91 -5.35
N LYS A 34 -7.42 10.59 -5.44
CA LYS A 34 -6.76 10.31 -6.73
C LYS A 34 -7.25 9.02 -7.38
N ARG A 35 -7.58 8.00 -6.59
CA ARG A 35 -8.21 6.78 -7.09
C ARG A 35 -9.61 7.06 -7.67
N SER A 36 -10.41 7.90 -7.02
CA SER A 36 -11.74 8.28 -7.51
C SER A 36 -11.68 9.10 -8.80
N GLU A 37 -10.70 10.00 -8.93
CA GLU A 37 -10.47 10.81 -10.14
C GLU A 37 -10.07 9.91 -11.33
N SER A 38 -9.20 8.92 -11.09
CA SER A 38 -8.80 7.92 -12.09
C SER A 38 -9.99 7.09 -12.61
N LEU A 39 -10.88 6.65 -11.71
CA LEU A 39 -12.08 5.89 -12.07
C LEU A 39 -13.13 6.72 -12.81
N SER A 40 -13.31 8.00 -12.43
CA SER A 40 -14.25 8.92 -13.11
C SER A 40 -13.83 9.28 -14.52
N SER A 41 -12.53 9.19 -14.84
CA SER A 41 -11.98 9.45 -16.18
C SER A 41 -12.12 8.24 -17.12
N SER A 42 -12.54 7.08 -16.61
CA SER A 42 -12.68 5.84 -17.39
C SER A 42 -14.16 5.51 -17.67
N TYR A 43 -14.81 6.28 -18.53
CA TYR A 43 -16.01 5.80 -19.23
C TYR A 43 -16.30 6.58 -20.53
N ASP A 44 -15.79 6.08 -21.67
CA ASP A 44 -16.50 6.19 -22.94
C ASP A 44 -16.02 5.09 -23.93
N PRO A 45 -16.76 3.98 -24.08
CA PRO A 45 -16.42 2.91 -25.03
C PRO A 45 -16.89 3.20 -26.47
N ALA A 46 -17.43 4.39 -26.77
CA ALA A 46 -18.01 4.71 -28.08
C ALA A 46 -17.14 5.61 -28.97
N ASP A 47 -16.17 6.35 -28.44
CA ASP A 47 -15.32 7.23 -29.24
C ASP A 47 -13.93 6.61 -29.37
N GLY A 48 -13.54 6.19 -30.57
CA GLY A 48 -12.25 5.59 -30.91
C GLY A 48 -11.04 6.52 -30.76
N ARG A 49 -11.12 7.47 -29.83
CA ARG A 49 -10.06 8.37 -29.40
C ARG A 49 -9.77 8.01 -27.96
N GLY A 50 -8.75 7.18 -27.74
CA GLY A 50 -8.17 6.98 -26.42
C GLY A 50 -7.66 8.33 -25.93
N GLU A 51 -8.49 9.05 -25.17
CA GLU A 51 -8.11 10.32 -24.59
C GLU A 51 -6.94 10.04 -23.65
N THR A 52 -5.77 10.46 -24.10
CA THR A 52 -4.51 10.43 -23.35
C THR A 52 -4.80 11.05 -22.00
N ILE A 53 -4.88 10.20 -20.96
CA ILE A 53 -5.04 10.66 -19.58
C ILE A 53 -3.91 11.67 -19.35
N THR A 54 -4.26 12.95 -19.30
CA THR A 54 -3.28 14.03 -19.19
C THR A 54 -3.00 14.17 -17.71
N PHE A 55 -1.98 13.44 -17.25
CA PHE A 55 -1.62 13.39 -15.84
C PHE A 55 -0.88 14.67 -15.42
N PRO A 56 -1.20 15.27 -14.27
CA PRO A 56 -0.24 16.15 -13.62
C PRO A 56 0.94 15.29 -13.12
N VAL A 57 1.97 15.30 -13.97
CA VAL A 57 3.37 15.00 -13.71
C VAL A 57 3.77 15.51 -12.30
N TYR A 58 4.25 14.63 -11.43
CA TYR A 58 4.92 14.98 -10.16
C TYR A 58 4.15 15.96 -9.26
N ASP A 59 3.05 15.52 -8.66
CA ASP A 59 2.41 16.30 -7.60
C ASP A 59 3.32 16.37 -6.35
N GLY A 60 3.44 17.55 -5.73
CA GLY A 60 4.27 17.74 -4.54
C GLY A 60 3.88 16.82 -3.38
N THR A 61 2.62 16.40 -3.32
CA THR A 61 2.11 15.44 -2.33
C THR A 61 2.66 14.04 -2.58
N LEU A 62 2.78 13.60 -3.84
CA LEU A 62 3.40 12.32 -4.20
C LEU A 62 4.86 12.29 -3.77
N MET A 63 5.60 13.38 -4.01
CA MET A 63 7.00 13.45 -3.61
C MET A 63 7.17 13.44 -2.08
N ASN A 64 6.28 14.11 -1.36
CA ASN A 64 6.26 14.06 0.10
C ASN A 64 5.91 12.64 0.60
N PHE A 65 4.95 11.97 -0.02
CA PHE A 65 4.62 10.58 0.26
C PHE A 65 5.83 9.66 0.05
N VAL A 66 6.50 9.74 -1.10
CA VAL A 66 7.69 8.94 -1.40
C VAL A 66 8.79 9.19 -0.38
N ARG A 67 9.12 10.46 -0.08
CA ARG A 67 10.14 10.81 0.91
C ARG A 67 9.78 10.34 2.32
N SER A 68 8.51 10.41 2.70
CA SER A 68 8.02 9.87 3.97
C SER A 68 8.22 8.35 3.99
N ALA A 69 7.78 7.65 2.94
CA ALA A 69 7.95 6.20 2.83
C ALA A 69 9.43 5.79 2.89
N GLU A 70 10.34 6.49 2.20
CA GLU A 70 11.77 6.21 2.23
C GLU A 70 12.43 6.36 3.61
N LYS A 71 11.83 7.16 4.50
CA LYS A 71 12.31 7.32 5.89
C LYS A 71 11.77 6.24 6.83
N THR A 72 10.71 5.53 6.45
CA THR A 72 10.14 4.44 7.25
C THR A 72 10.95 3.16 7.15
N GLY A 73 10.77 2.26 8.11
CA GLY A 73 11.27 0.89 8.07
C GLY A 73 10.49 -0.04 7.13
N LEU A 74 9.49 0.48 6.39
CA LEU A 74 8.69 -0.30 5.44
C LEU A 74 9.44 -0.65 4.16
N ILE A 75 10.49 0.09 3.83
CA ILE A 75 11.14 -0.01 2.52
C ILE A 75 12.34 -0.96 2.56
N ASP A 76 12.18 -2.11 1.91
CA ASP A 76 13.20 -3.15 1.77
C ASP A 76 13.58 -3.35 0.29
N ARG A 77 14.88 -3.41 0.00
CA ARG A 77 15.38 -3.67 -1.37
C ARG A 77 15.17 -5.12 -1.80
N ASN A 78 14.97 -6.04 -0.86
CA ASN A 78 14.78 -7.47 -1.09
C ASN A 78 13.32 -7.85 -1.40
N TYR A 79 12.46 -6.87 -1.70
CA TYR A 79 11.06 -7.12 -2.08
C TYR A 79 10.91 -8.11 -3.25
N VAL A 80 11.91 -8.20 -4.13
CA VAL A 80 11.92 -9.09 -5.30
C VAL A 80 11.76 -10.56 -4.89
N TYR A 81 12.32 -10.96 -3.74
CA TYR A 81 12.19 -12.33 -3.24
C TYR A 81 10.72 -12.65 -2.90
N THR A 82 10.01 -11.70 -2.30
CA THR A 82 8.60 -11.84 -1.93
C THR A 82 7.72 -11.98 -3.17
N TYR A 83 7.97 -11.18 -4.22
CA TYR A 83 7.24 -11.30 -5.49
C TYR A 83 7.43 -12.69 -6.12
N LYS A 84 8.66 -13.23 -6.09
CA LYS A 84 8.93 -14.59 -6.58
C LYS A 84 8.24 -15.66 -5.73
N LYS A 85 8.33 -15.55 -4.40
CA LYS A 85 7.77 -16.53 -3.46
C LYS A 85 6.25 -16.64 -3.58
N TYR A 86 5.55 -15.50 -3.66
CA TYR A 86 4.09 -15.44 -3.75
C TYR A 86 3.56 -15.39 -5.19
N ARG A 87 4.45 -15.45 -6.20
CA ARG A 87 4.12 -15.38 -7.63
C ARG A 87 3.27 -14.16 -7.99
N ILE A 88 3.61 -13.01 -7.40
CA ILE A 88 2.97 -11.74 -7.70
C ILE A 88 3.58 -11.21 -9.00
N LEU A 89 2.77 -11.19 -10.06
CA LEU A 89 3.22 -10.79 -11.41
C LEU A 89 2.50 -9.55 -11.92
N THR A 90 1.25 -9.35 -11.49
CA THR A 90 0.40 -8.26 -11.96
C THR A 90 -0.08 -7.39 -10.80
N VAL A 91 -0.51 -6.17 -11.12
CA VAL A 91 -1.19 -5.28 -10.16
C VAL A 91 -2.43 -5.95 -9.57
N ALA A 92 -3.17 -6.73 -10.36
CA ALA A 92 -4.33 -7.48 -9.86
C ALA A 92 -3.93 -8.53 -8.81
N ASP A 93 -2.78 -9.19 -9.00
CA ASP A 93 -2.25 -10.12 -7.98
C ASP A 93 -1.82 -9.39 -6.70
N GLU A 94 -1.21 -8.21 -6.83
CA GLU A 94 -0.88 -7.35 -5.69
C GLU A 94 -2.13 -6.99 -4.89
N LEU A 95 -3.15 -6.45 -5.56
CA LEU A 95 -4.42 -6.06 -4.92
C LEU A 95 -5.12 -7.26 -4.27
N ARG A 96 -5.16 -8.41 -4.95
CA ARG A 96 -5.73 -9.65 -4.38
C ARG A 96 -4.96 -10.11 -3.15
N PHE A 97 -3.63 -10.02 -3.17
CA PHE A 97 -2.82 -10.36 -2.01
C PHE A 97 -3.13 -9.40 -0.85
N ILE A 98 -3.19 -8.11 -1.11
CA ILE A 98 -3.46 -7.07 -0.10
C ILE A 98 -4.82 -7.31 0.54
N GLU A 99 -5.87 -7.55 -0.25
CA GLU A 99 -7.22 -7.78 0.25
C GLU A 99 -7.28 -8.94 1.27
N ASN A 100 -6.56 -10.03 0.97
CA ASN A 100 -6.55 -11.26 1.77
C ASN A 100 -5.44 -11.29 2.83
N ALA A 101 -4.62 -10.24 2.94
CA ALA A 101 -3.46 -10.22 3.83
C ALA A 101 -3.88 -10.27 5.31
N GLN A 102 -3.13 -11.02 6.10
CA GLN A 102 -3.27 -11.09 7.55
C GLN A 102 -2.17 -10.29 8.26
N ILE A 103 -2.27 -10.16 9.59
CA ILE A 103 -1.26 -9.44 10.39
C ILE A 103 0.15 -10.04 10.26
N THR A 104 0.26 -11.34 9.97
CA THR A 104 1.53 -12.01 9.69
C THR A 104 2.15 -11.61 8.36
N ASP A 105 1.36 -11.07 7.42
CA ASP A 105 1.78 -10.68 6.08
C ASP A 105 2.23 -9.22 6.00
N MET A 106 2.37 -8.52 7.14
CA MET A 106 2.81 -7.12 7.20
C MET A 106 4.14 -6.88 6.45
N LYS A 107 5.07 -7.84 6.51
CA LYS A 107 6.30 -7.78 5.72
C LYS A 107 6.00 -7.82 4.22
N THR A 108 5.13 -8.70 3.75
CA THR A 108 4.79 -8.79 2.33
C THR A 108 4.07 -7.54 1.85
N LEU A 109 3.16 -6.98 2.65
CA LEU A 109 2.54 -5.70 2.36
C LEU A 109 3.60 -4.58 2.22
N ALA A 110 4.60 -4.56 3.10
CA ALA A 110 5.70 -3.60 3.05
C ALA A 110 6.60 -3.82 1.81
N ASP A 111 6.83 -5.07 1.43
CA ASP A 111 7.56 -5.43 0.20
C ASP A 111 6.79 -4.99 -1.06
N ILE A 112 5.46 -5.06 -1.07
CA ILE A 112 4.64 -4.54 -2.18
C ILE A 112 4.85 -3.03 -2.31
N LEU A 113 4.77 -2.27 -1.20
CA LEU A 113 5.06 -0.84 -1.20
C LEU A 113 6.50 -0.55 -1.67
N SER A 114 7.46 -1.33 -1.19
CA SER A 114 8.88 -1.22 -1.53
C SER A 114 9.14 -1.35 -3.02
N SER A 115 8.39 -2.20 -3.72
CA SER A 115 8.58 -2.41 -5.16
C SER A 115 8.46 -1.10 -5.92
N TYR A 116 7.44 -0.30 -5.62
CA TYR A 116 7.19 0.97 -6.29
C TYR A 116 8.15 2.06 -5.85
N ILE A 117 8.42 2.18 -4.55
CA ILE A 117 9.34 3.20 -4.02
C ILE A 117 10.75 2.98 -4.54
N VAL A 118 11.26 1.74 -4.48
CA VAL A 118 12.62 1.39 -4.90
C VAL A 118 12.76 1.45 -6.42
N ARG A 119 11.82 0.89 -7.19
CA ARG A 119 11.87 0.96 -8.68
C ARG A 119 11.73 2.40 -9.18
N GLY A 120 10.94 3.21 -8.48
CA GLY A 120 10.72 4.60 -8.83
C GLY A 120 11.97 5.49 -8.72
N ARG A 121 12.97 5.09 -7.90
CA ARG A 121 14.29 5.77 -7.87
C ARG A 121 14.99 5.77 -9.22
N THR A 122 14.84 4.70 -10.00
CA THR A 122 15.45 4.56 -11.33
C THR A 122 14.48 4.95 -12.43
N LYS A 123 13.18 4.69 -12.23
CA LYS A 123 12.11 4.98 -13.19
C LYS A 123 11.04 5.82 -12.52
N GLY A 124 11.19 7.14 -12.50
CA GLY A 124 10.29 8.05 -11.79
C GLY A 124 8.80 7.90 -12.13
N VAL A 125 8.48 7.36 -13.32
CA VAL A 125 7.12 7.01 -13.75
C VAL A 125 6.45 5.92 -12.90
N VAL A 126 7.21 5.12 -12.15
CA VAL A 126 6.66 4.07 -11.29
C VAL A 126 5.98 4.64 -10.05
N TRP A 127 6.41 5.81 -9.57
CA TRP A 127 5.75 6.44 -8.42
C TRP A 127 4.29 6.80 -8.68
N PRO A 128 3.94 7.50 -9.77
CA PRO A 128 2.53 7.76 -10.08
C PRO A 128 1.75 6.49 -10.46
N GLU A 129 2.38 5.46 -11.03
CA GLU A 129 1.72 4.16 -11.28
C GLU A 129 1.12 3.56 -9.99
N GLY A 130 1.85 3.61 -8.87
CA GLY A 130 1.37 3.09 -7.59
C GLY A 130 0.14 3.83 -7.03
N VAL A 131 -0.01 5.12 -7.38
CA VAL A 131 -1.22 5.91 -7.05
C VAL A 131 -2.35 5.52 -7.99
N ASN A 132 -2.10 5.54 -9.29
CA ASN A 132 -3.11 5.35 -10.34
C ASN A 132 -3.77 3.96 -10.25
N ASN A 133 -2.96 2.93 -9.99
CA ASN A 133 -3.42 1.57 -9.85
C ASN A 133 -4.07 1.30 -8.48
N GLY A 134 -4.06 2.27 -7.56
CA GLY A 134 -4.64 2.16 -6.23
C GLY A 134 -3.84 1.31 -5.24
N VAL A 135 -2.64 0.86 -5.60
CA VAL A 135 -1.83 -0.06 -4.78
C VAL A 135 -1.37 0.61 -3.49
N TYR A 136 -0.92 1.86 -3.53
CA TYR A 136 -0.53 2.57 -2.30
C TYR A 136 -1.68 2.70 -1.31
N TYR A 137 -2.86 3.08 -1.80
CA TYR A 137 -4.06 3.18 -0.98
C TYR A 137 -4.39 1.82 -0.35
N ALA A 138 -4.45 0.77 -1.16
CA ALA A 138 -4.79 -0.56 -0.70
C ALA A 138 -3.82 -1.08 0.37
N VAL A 139 -2.50 -0.95 0.15
CA VAL A 139 -1.48 -1.41 1.11
C VAL A 139 -1.62 -0.68 2.45
N ILE A 140 -1.64 0.66 2.43
CA ILE A 140 -1.64 1.47 3.66
C ILE A 140 -2.96 1.28 4.40
N SER A 141 -4.08 1.24 3.68
CA SER A 141 -5.39 1.00 4.27
C SER A 141 -5.45 -0.37 4.92
N LYS A 142 -4.93 -1.42 4.27
CA LYS A 142 -4.92 -2.77 4.83
C LYS A 142 -4.01 -2.89 6.05
N MET A 143 -2.81 -2.32 5.99
CA MET A 143 -1.90 -2.29 7.14
C MET A 143 -2.55 -1.59 8.34
N LYS A 144 -3.21 -0.45 8.11
CA LYS A 144 -3.96 0.28 9.15
C LYS A 144 -5.07 -0.58 9.73
N GLU A 145 -5.93 -1.16 8.89
CA GLU A 145 -7.02 -2.06 9.28
C GLU A 145 -6.52 -3.21 10.16
N LEU A 146 -5.44 -3.88 9.75
CA LEU A 146 -4.85 -4.98 10.50
C LEU A 146 -4.32 -4.51 11.86
N ILE A 147 -3.59 -3.39 11.91
CA ILE A 147 -3.10 -2.86 13.19
C ILE A 147 -4.27 -2.47 14.10
N GLU A 148 -5.28 -1.78 13.58
CA GLU A 148 -6.47 -1.35 14.35
C GLU A 148 -7.24 -2.54 14.89
N PHE A 149 -7.47 -3.57 14.06
CA PHE A 149 -8.18 -4.79 14.45
C PHE A 149 -7.50 -5.50 15.63
N TRP A 150 -6.16 -5.58 15.62
CA TRP A 150 -5.41 -6.24 16.70
C TRP A 150 -5.04 -5.32 17.87
N THR A 151 -5.19 -4.00 17.73
CA THR A 151 -4.94 -3.00 18.80
C THR A 151 -6.21 -2.60 19.52
N MET A 152 -7.38 -2.73 18.90
CA MET A 152 -8.65 -2.45 19.57
C MET A 152 -8.89 -3.45 20.71
N PRO A 153 -9.20 -2.98 21.93
CA PRO A 153 -9.81 -3.85 22.92
C PRO A 153 -11.16 -4.30 22.35
N PHE A 154 -11.42 -5.61 22.28
CA PHE A 154 -12.73 -6.14 21.93
C PHE A 154 -13.79 -5.57 22.87
N GLY A 155 -14.43 -4.47 22.48
CA GLY A 155 -15.40 -3.79 23.33
C GLY A 155 -15.61 -2.32 22.99
N GLN A 156 -16.27 -2.05 21.86
CA GLN A 156 -17.46 -1.19 21.82
C GLN A 156 -18.21 -1.55 20.53
N GLY A 157 -19.09 -2.55 20.65
CA GLY A 157 -20.23 -2.62 19.76
C GLY A 157 -21.07 -1.37 19.96
N LYS A 158 -21.64 -0.87 18.87
CA LYS A 158 -22.80 0.00 18.92
C LYS A 158 -23.90 -0.65 18.11
#